data_AF-A0A1H5NKI0-F1
#
_entry.id   AF-A0A1H5NKI0-F1
#
_cell.length_a   1.000
_cell.length_b   1.000
_cell.length_c   1.000
_cell.angle_alpha   90.00
_cell.angle_beta   90.00
_cell.angle_gamma   90.00
#
_symmetry.space_group_name_H-M   'P 1'
#
loop_
_entity.id
_entity.type
_entity.pdbx_description
1 polymer ?
#
loop_
_entity_poly.entity_id
_entity_poly.type
_entity_poly.pdbx_seq_one_letter_code
_entity_poly.pdbx_strand_id
1 'polypeptide(L)'
;MLDDIFFTHTAERYRAAPLVEQRERYLLHLKATGARRSTLRKCANDELSLVRLLDLRDGDWVSRLQIEAAAALWAQPNGCRCDQTASPKTRDRFVNHGVRWLAFLGWLDERDDGRHPHDAEVQAFARWLREERGLSDATVQSYRAAADHFFGHASLRQTLDEARSFLRLPRPEPAPASLERTAPASAASPESARRLIAASRPIAGTIAEVYLRNRGIVALHGCGALRFHPRCYYWTDAGAPSQTWPALIAKVTDLAGEITGAHRTWLCRDGSDKAPLDPPRRAMGHLLGHGVRIGVASDVMAAGEGIETMLSLRSVMPKLPVVAALSANHLSALALPPALRRLYIARDNDRDGRRAAERLRERAAAAGVEAHVLVPMHDDLNADLRDRGAAGLSAHLRAQLVPEDAERFSA
;
A
#
# COMPACT_ATOMS: atom_id res chain seq x y z
N MET A 1 -19.98 -39.60 -13.87
CA MET A 1 -20.37 -38.17 -13.72
C MET A 1 -19.55 -37.30 -14.65
N LEU A 2 -18.24 -37.54 -14.74
CA LEU A 2 -17.29 -36.72 -15.53
C LEU A 2 -17.67 -36.56 -17.01
N ASP A 3 -18.31 -37.54 -17.63
CA ASP A 3 -18.83 -37.49 -19.01
C ASP A 3 -19.97 -36.47 -19.20
N ASP A 4 -20.71 -36.15 -18.13
CA ASP A 4 -21.77 -35.13 -18.18
C ASP A 4 -21.20 -33.70 -18.20
N ILE A 5 -19.96 -33.52 -17.73
CA ILE A 5 -19.36 -32.20 -17.54
C ILE A 5 -18.19 -31.92 -18.50
N PHE A 6 -17.51 -32.95 -19.00
CA PHE A 6 -16.37 -32.85 -19.93
C PHE A 6 -16.61 -33.58 -21.26
N PHE A 7 -15.82 -33.26 -22.29
CA PHE A 7 -15.76 -34.06 -23.52
C PHE A 7 -15.01 -35.38 -23.28
N THR A 8 -15.31 -36.42 -24.05
CA THR A 8 -14.85 -37.82 -23.85
C THR A 8 -13.36 -37.94 -23.49
N HIS A 9 -12.46 -37.39 -24.31
CA HIS A 9 -11.01 -37.42 -24.05
C HIS A 9 -10.61 -36.68 -22.77
N THR A 10 -11.32 -35.60 -22.41
CA THR A 10 -11.05 -34.90 -21.14
C THR A 10 -11.59 -35.68 -19.95
N ALA A 11 -12.74 -36.33 -20.09
CA ALA A 11 -13.30 -37.19 -19.05
C ALA A 11 -12.38 -38.38 -18.75
N GLU A 12 -11.80 -39.02 -19.76
CA GLU A 12 -10.81 -40.09 -19.61
C GLU A 12 -9.57 -39.64 -18.82
N ARG A 13 -9.01 -38.47 -19.16
CA ARG A 13 -7.88 -37.91 -18.40
C ARG A 13 -8.23 -37.64 -16.93
N TYR A 14 -9.45 -37.21 -16.64
CA TYR A 14 -9.88 -36.94 -15.26
C TYR A 14 -10.13 -38.23 -14.49
N ARG A 15 -10.61 -39.29 -15.15
CA ARG A 15 -10.73 -40.64 -14.58
C ARG A 15 -9.38 -41.27 -14.27
N ALA A 16 -8.36 -41.01 -15.09
CA ALA A 16 -7.00 -41.52 -14.88
C ALA A 16 -6.21 -40.79 -13.77
N ALA A 17 -6.70 -39.66 -13.26
CA ALA A 17 -6.03 -38.90 -12.22
C ALA A 17 -6.32 -39.44 -10.79
N PRO A 18 -5.43 -39.24 -9.81
CA PRO A 18 -5.58 -39.79 -8.46
C PRO A 18 -6.89 -39.37 -7.77
N LEU A 19 -7.33 -40.16 -6.79
CA LEU A 19 -8.55 -39.91 -5.99
C LEU A 19 -9.81 -39.69 -6.84
N VAL A 20 -9.97 -40.44 -7.94
CA VAL A 20 -11.11 -40.30 -8.86
C VAL A 20 -12.45 -40.53 -8.15
N GLU A 21 -12.55 -41.53 -7.28
CA GLU A 21 -13.78 -41.86 -6.56
C GLU A 21 -14.20 -40.74 -5.60
N GLN A 22 -13.26 -40.20 -4.82
CA GLN A 22 -13.48 -39.13 -3.87
C GLN A 22 -13.88 -37.81 -4.56
N ARG A 23 -13.25 -37.52 -5.71
CA ARG A 23 -13.56 -36.35 -6.54
C ARG A 23 -14.94 -36.49 -7.19
N GLU A 24 -15.24 -37.61 -7.84
CA GLU A 24 -16.56 -37.83 -8.44
C GLU A 24 -17.70 -37.82 -7.39
N ARG A 25 -17.46 -38.38 -6.20
CA ARG A 25 -18.44 -38.39 -5.11
C ARG A 25 -18.84 -36.97 -4.69
N TYR A 26 -17.87 -36.06 -4.55
CA TYR A 26 -18.18 -34.66 -4.21
C TYR A 26 -18.84 -33.90 -5.36
N LEU A 27 -18.43 -34.12 -6.60
CA LEU A 27 -19.07 -33.51 -7.76
C LEU A 27 -20.52 -33.98 -7.95
N LEU A 28 -20.83 -35.25 -7.65
CA LEU A 28 -22.20 -35.78 -7.60
C LEU A 28 -23.03 -35.10 -6.50
N HIS A 29 -22.45 -34.92 -5.30
CA HIS A 29 -23.08 -34.16 -4.22
C HIS A 29 -23.40 -32.72 -4.65
N LEU A 30 -22.44 -32.01 -5.24
CA LEU A 30 -22.67 -30.66 -5.76
C LEU A 30 -23.76 -30.62 -6.84
N LYS A 31 -23.78 -31.61 -7.76
CA LYS A 31 -24.83 -31.73 -8.80
C LYS A 31 -26.20 -31.92 -8.16
N ALA A 32 -26.32 -32.78 -7.15
CA ALA A 32 -27.57 -33.01 -6.41
C ALA A 32 -28.06 -31.76 -5.68
N THR A 33 -27.15 -30.92 -5.18
CA THR A 33 -27.49 -29.62 -4.56
C THR A 33 -27.78 -28.49 -5.55
N GLY A 34 -27.85 -28.78 -6.86
CA GLY A 34 -28.24 -27.83 -7.90
C GLY A 34 -27.09 -27.07 -8.56
N ALA A 35 -25.84 -27.50 -8.41
CA ALA A 35 -24.71 -26.85 -9.07
C ALA A 35 -24.80 -26.96 -10.60
N ARG A 36 -24.64 -25.82 -11.28
CA ARG A 36 -24.63 -25.75 -12.76
C ARG A 36 -23.38 -26.45 -13.32
N ARG A 37 -23.48 -26.98 -14.55
CA ARG A 37 -22.37 -27.64 -15.29
C ARG A 37 -21.06 -26.84 -15.30
N SER A 38 -21.14 -25.51 -15.46
CA SER A 38 -19.97 -24.63 -15.45
C SER A 38 -19.27 -24.53 -14.09
N THR A 39 -20.01 -24.68 -12.99
CA THR A 39 -19.47 -24.71 -11.62
C THR A 39 -18.80 -26.05 -11.35
N LEU A 40 -19.44 -27.15 -11.74
CA LEU A 40 -18.88 -28.51 -11.60
C LEU A 40 -17.53 -28.63 -12.33
N ARG A 41 -17.39 -28.04 -13.52
CA ARG A 41 -16.11 -28.01 -14.24
C ARG A 41 -15.02 -27.25 -13.50
N LYS A 42 -15.36 -26.16 -12.80
CA LYS A 42 -14.39 -25.37 -12.00
C LYS A 42 -13.95 -26.15 -10.77
N CYS A 43 -14.91 -26.74 -10.04
CA CYS A 43 -14.63 -27.61 -8.89
C CYS A 43 -13.70 -28.76 -9.27
N ALA A 44 -14.03 -29.49 -10.34
CA ALA A 44 -13.21 -30.61 -10.81
C ALA A 44 -11.75 -30.22 -11.15
N ASN A 45 -11.54 -28.99 -11.63
CA ASN A 45 -10.19 -28.48 -11.90
C ASN A 45 -9.44 -28.11 -10.62
N ASP A 46 -10.14 -27.53 -9.65
CA ASP A 46 -9.55 -27.16 -8.37
C ASP A 46 -9.17 -28.39 -7.56
N GLU A 47 -10.05 -29.39 -7.51
CA GLU A 47 -9.80 -30.69 -6.88
C GLU A 47 -8.52 -31.32 -7.43
N LEU A 48 -8.37 -31.38 -8.76
CA LEU A 48 -7.15 -31.93 -9.39
C LEU A 48 -5.90 -31.10 -9.05
N SER A 49 -6.05 -29.78 -8.93
CA SER A 49 -4.95 -28.89 -8.55
C SER A 49 -4.56 -29.08 -7.08
N LEU A 50 -5.53 -29.23 -6.18
CA LEU A 50 -5.32 -29.52 -4.77
C LEU A 50 -4.65 -30.87 -4.56
N VAL A 51 -5.14 -31.92 -5.21
CA VAL A 51 -4.52 -33.27 -5.18
C VAL A 51 -3.04 -33.18 -5.56
N ARG A 52 -2.71 -32.45 -6.63
CA ARG A 52 -1.34 -32.30 -7.09
C ARG A 52 -0.48 -31.45 -6.15
N LEU A 53 -1.00 -30.33 -5.67
CA LEU A 53 -0.22 -29.35 -4.89
C LEU A 53 0.02 -29.78 -3.45
N LEU A 54 -0.87 -30.61 -2.90
CA LEU A 54 -0.77 -31.14 -1.54
C LEU A 54 -0.30 -32.60 -1.51
N ASP A 55 -0.06 -33.23 -2.66
CA ASP A 55 0.24 -34.67 -2.80
C ASP A 55 -0.78 -35.56 -2.05
N LEU A 56 -2.09 -35.25 -2.20
CA LEU A 56 -3.13 -35.87 -1.40
C LEU A 56 -3.28 -37.37 -1.64
N ARG A 57 -3.45 -38.10 -0.53
CA ARG A 57 -3.71 -39.54 -0.46
C ARG A 57 -5.02 -39.81 0.28
N ASP A 58 -5.53 -41.01 0.08
CA ASP A 58 -6.81 -41.43 0.69
C ASP A 58 -6.68 -41.49 2.21
N GLY A 59 -7.50 -40.72 2.92
CA GLY A 59 -7.49 -40.63 4.38
C GLY A 59 -6.55 -39.60 4.99
N ASP A 60 -5.97 -38.71 4.18
CA ASP A 60 -5.11 -37.63 4.68
C ASP A 60 -5.85 -36.66 5.61
N TRP A 61 -5.07 -36.02 6.48
CA TRP A 61 -5.53 -34.92 7.34
C TRP A 61 -4.87 -33.63 6.86
N VAL A 62 -5.68 -32.67 6.45
CA VAL A 62 -5.22 -31.45 5.79
C VAL A 62 -5.75 -30.25 6.57
N SER A 63 -4.87 -29.39 7.04
CA SER A 63 -5.25 -28.17 7.73
C SER A 63 -5.64 -27.05 6.75
N ARG A 64 -6.41 -26.09 7.24
CA ARG A 64 -6.76 -24.91 6.44
C ARG A 64 -5.50 -24.14 5.98
N LEU A 65 -4.46 -24.11 6.80
CA LEU A 65 -3.20 -23.45 6.47
C LEU A 65 -2.51 -24.13 5.27
N GLN A 66 -2.52 -25.47 5.21
CA GLN A 66 -2.03 -26.21 4.05
C GLN A 66 -2.82 -25.88 2.78
N ILE A 67 -4.16 -25.77 2.88
CA ILE A 67 -5.01 -25.37 1.75
C ILE A 67 -4.69 -23.94 1.29
N GLU A 68 -4.46 -23.01 2.22
CA GLU A 68 -4.11 -21.61 1.90
C GLU A 68 -2.71 -21.49 1.28
N ALA A 69 -1.77 -22.33 1.70
CA ALA A 69 -0.44 -22.45 1.10
C ALA A 69 -0.52 -23.02 -0.33
N ALA A 70 -1.29 -24.09 -0.55
CA ALA A 70 -1.54 -24.62 -1.89
C ALA A 70 -2.24 -23.58 -2.79
N ALA A 71 -3.18 -22.80 -2.24
CA ALA A 71 -3.84 -21.72 -2.99
C ALA A 71 -2.88 -20.60 -3.38
N ALA A 72 -1.86 -20.31 -2.55
CA ALA A 72 -0.83 -19.34 -2.88
C ALA A 72 0.05 -19.81 -4.05
N LEU A 73 0.41 -21.09 -4.09
CA LEU A 73 1.13 -21.71 -5.22
C LEU A 73 0.26 -21.78 -6.47
N TRP A 74 -1.02 -22.16 -6.33
CA TRP A 74 -1.99 -22.20 -7.42
C TRP A 74 -2.25 -20.83 -8.04
N ALA A 75 -2.20 -19.75 -7.25
CA ALA A 75 -2.47 -18.41 -7.73
C ALA A 75 -1.32 -17.81 -8.57
N GLN A 76 -0.12 -18.41 -8.58
CA GLN A 76 1.01 -17.93 -9.38
C GLN A 76 0.81 -18.22 -10.88
N PRO A 77 1.48 -17.46 -11.78
CA PRO A 77 1.53 -17.79 -13.20
C PRO A 77 1.97 -19.25 -13.41
N ASN A 78 1.30 -19.99 -14.29
CA ASN A 78 1.48 -21.44 -14.52
C ASN A 78 1.03 -22.37 -13.37
N GLY A 79 0.67 -21.84 -12.20
CA GLY A 79 0.10 -22.60 -11.08
C GLY A 79 -1.37 -22.95 -11.31
N CYS A 80 -2.13 -21.97 -11.79
CA CYS A 80 -3.43 -22.15 -12.43
C CYS A 80 -3.18 -22.33 -13.95
N ARG A 81 -4.13 -22.91 -14.70
CA ARG A 81 -4.03 -22.99 -16.18
C ARG A 81 -4.24 -21.59 -16.80
N CYS A 82 -3.43 -20.62 -16.40
CA CYS A 82 -3.44 -19.23 -16.80
C CYS A 82 -2.02 -18.67 -16.64
N ASP A 83 -1.61 -17.86 -17.61
CA ASP A 83 -0.29 -17.22 -17.64
C ASP A 83 -0.22 -15.96 -16.76
N GLN A 84 -1.32 -15.63 -16.08
CA GLN A 84 -1.47 -14.48 -15.19
C GLN A 84 -1.79 -14.93 -13.77
N THR A 85 -1.38 -14.13 -12.78
CA THR A 85 -1.68 -14.37 -11.38
C THR A 85 -3.20 -14.34 -11.12
N ALA A 86 -3.70 -15.32 -10.38
CA ALA A 86 -5.12 -15.37 -10.03
C ALA A 86 -5.50 -14.18 -9.12
N SER A 87 -6.66 -13.57 -9.38
CA SER A 87 -7.16 -12.46 -8.55
C SER A 87 -7.49 -12.93 -7.12
N PRO A 88 -7.47 -12.04 -6.10
CA PRO A 88 -7.78 -12.40 -4.71
C PRO A 88 -9.12 -13.14 -4.57
N LYS A 89 -10.17 -12.66 -5.24
CA LYS A 89 -11.50 -13.30 -5.27
C LYS A 89 -11.45 -14.73 -5.85
N THR A 90 -10.56 -14.99 -6.80
CA THR A 90 -10.39 -16.30 -7.44
C THR A 90 -9.63 -17.26 -6.53
N ARG A 91 -8.63 -16.76 -5.80
CA ARG A 91 -7.90 -17.48 -4.75
C ARG A 91 -8.83 -17.83 -3.58
N ASP A 92 -9.63 -16.89 -3.09
CA ASP A 92 -10.58 -17.15 -1.99
C ASP A 92 -11.61 -18.21 -2.36
N ARG A 93 -12.08 -18.20 -3.61
CA ARG A 93 -12.99 -19.24 -4.12
C ARG A 93 -12.31 -20.61 -4.13
N PHE A 94 -11.03 -20.69 -4.52
CA PHE A 94 -10.25 -21.92 -4.51
C PHE A 94 -10.07 -22.46 -3.08
N VAL A 95 -9.68 -21.61 -2.13
CA VAL A 95 -9.55 -21.98 -0.70
C VAL A 95 -10.88 -22.46 -0.14
N ASN A 96 -11.95 -21.67 -0.31
CA ASN A 96 -13.28 -22.01 0.20
C ASN A 96 -13.81 -23.32 -0.39
N HIS A 97 -13.50 -23.60 -1.66
CA HIS A 97 -13.87 -24.86 -2.28
C HIS A 97 -13.06 -26.03 -1.70
N GLY A 98 -11.73 -25.88 -1.57
CA GLY A 98 -10.87 -26.90 -0.96
C GLY A 98 -11.27 -27.25 0.47
N VAL A 99 -11.57 -26.25 1.29
CA VAL A 99 -12.07 -26.45 2.67
C VAL A 99 -13.38 -27.24 2.67
N ARG A 100 -14.35 -26.85 1.83
CA ARG A 100 -15.65 -27.56 1.76
C ARG A 100 -15.52 -28.99 1.24
N TRP A 101 -14.63 -29.21 0.28
CA TRP A 101 -14.40 -30.54 -0.28
C TRP A 101 -13.72 -31.46 0.74
N LEU A 102 -12.64 -31.02 1.36
CA LEU A 102 -11.90 -31.83 2.34
C LEU A 102 -12.71 -32.02 3.62
N ALA A 103 -13.52 -31.04 4.04
CA ALA A 103 -14.50 -31.23 5.11
C ALA A 103 -15.55 -32.29 4.75
N PHE A 104 -16.07 -32.28 3.51
CA PHE A 104 -17.02 -33.30 3.05
C PHE A 104 -16.42 -34.73 3.05
N LEU A 105 -15.12 -34.85 2.81
CA LEU A 105 -14.41 -36.14 2.90
C LEU A 105 -14.06 -36.54 4.34
N GLY A 106 -14.20 -35.64 5.31
CA GLY A 106 -13.75 -35.84 6.69
C GLY A 106 -12.23 -35.73 6.86
N TRP A 107 -11.55 -35.06 5.93
CA TRP A 107 -10.09 -34.94 5.85
C TRP A 107 -9.59 -33.56 6.27
N LEU A 108 -10.50 -32.65 6.61
CA LEU A 108 -10.11 -31.36 7.18
C LEU A 108 -9.69 -31.58 8.63
N ASP A 109 -8.44 -31.28 8.96
CA ASP A 109 -7.98 -31.34 10.34
C ASP A 109 -8.50 -30.14 11.12
N GLU A 110 -9.55 -30.36 11.90
CA GLU A 110 -10.13 -29.36 12.81
C GLU A 110 -9.28 -29.18 14.09
N ARG A 111 -8.21 -29.99 14.27
CA ARG A 111 -7.31 -29.95 15.44
C ARG A 111 -6.11 -29.01 15.27
N ASP A 112 -5.92 -28.44 14.09
CA ASP A 112 -4.93 -27.37 13.87
C ASP A 112 -5.61 -26.01 14.08
N ASP A 113 -5.88 -25.70 15.35
CA ASP A 113 -6.45 -24.45 15.86
C ASP A 113 -5.37 -23.42 16.24
N GLY A 114 -4.16 -23.52 15.68
CA GLY A 114 -3.17 -22.45 15.77
C GLY A 114 -2.13 -22.61 16.89
N ARG A 115 -1.42 -23.74 16.92
CA ARG A 115 -0.16 -23.78 17.68
C ARG A 115 0.86 -22.86 17.02
N HIS A 116 1.07 -21.71 17.63
CA HIS A 116 2.06 -20.72 17.20
C HIS A 116 3.48 -21.14 17.66
N PRO A 117 4.55 -20.63 17.03
CA PRO A 117 5.94 -21.02 17.31
C PRO A 117 6.44 -20.80 18.75
N HIS A 118 5.64 -20.20 19.62
CA HIS A 118 5.98 -19.84 21.00
C HIS A 118 5.11 -20.56 22.05
N ASP A 119 4.46 -21.68 21.68
CA ASP A 119 3.63 -22.47 22.60
C ASP A 119 4.43 -22.89 23.85
N ALA A 120 5.72 -23.25 23.70
CA ALA A 120 6.57 -23.61 24.83
C ALA A 120 6.71 -22.48 25.88
N GLU A 121 6.84 -21.24 25.42
CA GLU A 121 6.93 -20.04 26.26
C GLU A 121 5.58 -19.69 26.90
N VAL A 122 4.47 -19.90 26.18
CA VAL A 122 3.11 -19.72 26.71
C VAL A 122 2.79 -20.78 27.78
N GLN A 123 3.25 -22.02 27.61
CA GLN A 123 3.14 -23.07 28.63
C GLN A 123 3.99 -22.74 29.87
N ALA A 124 5.20 -22.23 29.68
CA ALA A 124 6.06 -21.79 30.78
C ALA A 124 5.43 -20.62 31.56
N PHE A 125 4.84 -19.66 30.85
CA PHE A 125 4.11 -18.54 31.43
C PHE A 125 2.86 -19.01 32.20
N ALA A 126 2.06 -19.92 31.62
CA ALA A 126 0.89 -20.49 32.29
C ALA A 126 1.26 -21.26 33.56
N ARG A 127 2.40 -21.96 33.56
CA ARG A 127 2.93 -22.66 34.74
C ARG A 127 3.34 -21.66 35.82
N TRP A 128 4.08 -20.61 35.46
CA TRP A 128 4.45 -19.54 36.38
C TRP A 128 3.24 -18.83 37.01
N LEU A 129 2.20 -18.55 36.21
CA LEU A 129 0.96 -17.94 36.70
C LEU A 129 0.22 -18.84 37.72
N ARG A 130 0.31 -20.17 37.56
CA ARG A 130 -0.31 -21.13 38.47
C ARG A 130 0.50 -21.29 39.75
N GLU A 131 1.81 -21.47 39.62
CA GLU A 131 2.68 -21.89 40.72
C GLU A 131 3.18 -20.71 41.56
N GLU A 132 3.62 -19.62 40.92
CA GLU A 132 4.20 -18.48 41.63
C GLU A 132 3.18 -17.38 41.93
N ARG A 133 2.16 -17.22 41.07
CA ARG A 133 1.13 -16.19 41.25
C ARG A 133 -0.16 -16.76 41.87
N GLY A 134 -0.24 -18.07 42.04
CA GLY A 134 -1.36 -18.76 42.70
C GLY A 134 -2.72 -18.54 42.01
N LEU A 135 -2.73 -18.25 40.71
CA LEU A 135 -3.96 -17.95 40.00
C LEU A 135 -4.76 -19.22 39.69
N SER A 136 -6.09 -19.10 39.72
CA SER A 136 -6.99 -20.22 39.43
C SER A 136 -6.82 -20.75 38.01
N ASP A 137 -7.10 -22.05 37.80
CA ASP A 137 -6.97 -22.69 36.49
C ASP A 137 -7.80 -21.99 35.40
N ALA A 138 -9.01 -21.53 35.71
CA ALA A 138 -9.85 -20.80 34.78
C ALA A 138 -9.23 -19.45 34.36
N THR A 139 -8.57 -18.78 35.31
CA THR A 139 -7.83 -17.55 35.05
C THR A 139 -6.60 -17.83 34.19
N VAL A 140 -5.79 -18.82 34.54
CA VAL A 140 -4.59 -19.23 33.79
C VAL A 140 -4.95 -19.62 32.35
N GLN A 141 -6.06 -20.34 32.14
CA GLN A 141 -6.55 -20.66 30.80
C GLN A 141 -6.96 -19.41 30.00
N SER A 142 -7.55 -18.40 30.65
CA SER A 142 -7.86 -17.12 29.99
C SER A 142 -6.58 -16.37 29.59
N TYR A 143 -5.55 -16.36 30.45
CA TYR A 143 -4.24 -15.77 30.11
C TYR A 143 -3.56 -16.49 28.95
N ARG A 144 -3.65 -17.82 28.94
CA ARG A 144 -3.11 -18.65 27.86
C ARG A 144 -3.83 -18.37 26.54
N ALA A 145 -5.16 -18.36 26.53
CA ALA A 145 -5.94 -18.01 25.34
C ALA A 145 -5.63 -16.61 24.81
N ALA A 146 -5.41 -15.63 25.70
CA ALA A 146 -5.00 -14.28 25.30
C ALA A 146 -3.57 -14.23 24.72
N ALA A 147 -2.66 -15.05 25.24
CA ALA A 147 -1.30 -15.18 24.71
C ALA A 147 -1.30 -15.90 23.35
N ASP A 148 -2.07 -16.98 23.22
CA ASP A 148 -2.25 -17.70 21.96
C ASP A 148 -2.87 -16.77 20.89
N HIS A 149 -3.85 -15.95 21.28
CA HIS A 149 -4.43 -14.90 20.42
C HIS A 149 -3.42 -13.80 20.06
N PHE A 150 -2.56 -13.40 21.01
CA PHE A 150 -1.49 -12.41 20.80
C PHE A 150 -0.47 -12.88 19.75
N PHE A 151 -0.07 -14.16 19.82
CA PHE A 151 0.88 -14.74 18.88
C PHE A 151 0.23 -15.23 17.58
N GLY A 152 -1.11 -15.39 17.55
CA GLY A 152 -1.88 -15.82 16.37
C GLY A 152 -2.44 -14.72 15.46
N HIS A 153 -2.51 -13.44 15.90
CA HIS A 153 -3.12 -12.36 15.10
C HIS A 153 -2.12 -11.42 14.40
N ALA A 154 -2.43 -11.09 13.15
CA ALA A 154 -1.65 -10.22 12.26
C ALA A 154 -1.93 -8.71 12.39
N SER A 155 -2.70 -8.23 13.38
CA SER A 155 -2.91 -6.77 13.55
C SER A 155 -2.93 -6.27 15.00
N LEU A 156 -2.06 -5.29 15.25
CA LEU A 156 -1.84 -4.58 16.52
C LEU A 156 -3.13 -3.98 17.14
N ARG A 157 -4.17 -3.74 16.34
CA ARG A 157 -5.41 -3.10 16.82
C ARG A 157 -6.23 -4.03 17.70
N GLN A 158 -6.36 -5.29 17.32
CA GLN A 158 -7.08 -6.28 18.12
C GLN A 158 -6.33 -6.57 19.42
N THR A 159 -5.00 -6.68 19.32
CA THR A 159 -4.10 -6.81 20.47
C THR A 159 -4.25 -5.69 21.51
N LEU A 160 -4.41 -4.43 21.06
CA LEU A 160 -4.55 -3.28 21.97
C LEU A 160 -5.93 -3.18 22.61
N ASP A 161 -6.99 -3.61 21.94
CA ASP A 161 -8.34 -3.57 22.50
C ASP A 161 -8.54 -4.68 23.56
N GLU A 162 -7.96 -5.86 23.35
CA GLU A 162 -7.89 -6.94 24.35
C GLU A 162 -7.06 -6.51 25.58
N ALA A 163 -5.88 -5.92 25.35
CA ALA A 163 -5.00 -5.44 26.42
C ALA A 163 -5.65 -4.35 27.29
N ARG A 164 -6.47 -3.47 26.70
CA ARG A 164 -7.21 -2.44 27.46
C ARG A 164 -8.32 -3.03 28.31
N SER A 165 -9.04 -4.01 27.78
CA SER A 165 -10.06 -4.76 28.53
C SER A 165 -9.42 -5.48 29.73
N PHE A 166 -8.28 -6.12 29.48
CA PHE A 166 -7.52 -6.87 30.45
C PHE A 166 -6.89 -6.02 31.56
N LEU A 167 -6.38 -4.83 31.23
CA LEU A 167 -5.78 -3.88 32.19
C LEU A 167 -6.79 -3.01 32.96
N ARG A 168 -8.10 -3.20 32.73
CA ARG A 168 -9.18 -2.38 33.32
C ARG A 168 -8.98 -0.87 33.15
N LEU A 169 -8.37 -0.46 32.03
CA LEU A 169 -8.17 0.97 31.74
C LEU A 169 -9.51 1.62 31.36
N PRO A 170 -9.80 2.85 31.83
CA PRO A 170 -11.05 3.52 31.48
C PRO A 170 -11.15 3.70 29.97
N ARG A 171 -12.29 3.28 29.40
CA ARG A 171 -12.61 3.60 28.00
C ARG A 171 -12.85 5.12 27.93
N PRO A 172 -12.25 5.85 26.97
CA PRO A 172 -12.54 7.27 26.81
C PRO A 172 -14.06 7.44 26.59
N GLU A 173 -14.67 8.33 27.37
CA GLU A 173 -16.11 8.58 27.27
C GLU A 173 -16.49 9.01 25.84
N PRO A 174 -17.61 8.51 25.31
CA PRO A 174 -18.10 8.95 24.02
C PRO A 174 -18.54 10.42 24.14
N ALA A 175 -17.90 11.30 23.35
CA ALA A 175 -18.37 12.66 23.16
C ALA A 175 -19.84 12.64 22.66
N PRO A 176 -20.68 13.59 23.08
CA PRO A 176 -22.10 13.61 22.75
C PRO A 176 -22.32 13.60 21.24
N ALA A 177 -23.32 12.84 20.84
CA ALA A 177 -23.67 12.57 19.45
C ALA A 177 -24.09 13.83 18.71
N SER A 178 -23.26 14.27 17.76
CA SER A 178 -23.71 15.10 16.65
C SER A 178 -22.91 14.78 15.39
N LEU A 179 -23.64 14.24 14.41
CA LEU A 179 -23.37 14.10 12.98
C LEU A 179 -22.39 12.98 12.54
N GLU A 180 -23.03 11.90 12.05
CA GLU A 180 -22.57 10.95 11.02
C GLU A 180 -21.27 10.16 11.26
N ARG A 181 -21.41 9.06 12.03
CA ARG A 181 -20.41 7.99 12.09
C ARG A 181 -20.41 7.16 10.80
N THR A 182 -19.48 7.43 9.91
CA THR A 182 -19.09 6.52 8.82
C THR A 182 -18.26 5.35 9.36
N ALA A 183 -18.34 4.22 8.64
CA ALA A 183 -17.71 2.90 8.85
C ALA A 183 -16.25 2.89 9.37
N PRO A 184 -15.75 1.76 9.93
CA PRO A 184 -14.39 1.64 10.47
C PRO A 184 -13.33 2.14 9.46
N ALA A 185 -12.58 3.16 9.88
CA ALA A 185 -11.57 3.81 9.07
C ALA A 185 -10.56 2.80 8.49
N SER A 186 -10.51 2.75 7.16
CA SER A 186 -9.46 2.08 6.39
C SER A 186 -8.09 2.67 6.75
N ALA A 187 -7.01 1.91 6.53
CA ALA A 187 -5.62 2.28 6.82
C ALA A 187 -5.06 3.48 6.02
N ALA A 188 -5.92 4.39 5.56
CA ALA A 188 -5.64 5.52 4.69
C ALA A 188 -6.27 6.84 5.20
N SER A 189 -6.53 6.98 6.51
CA SER A 189 -7.12 8.22 7.06
C SER A 189 -6.09 9.37 7.20
N PRO A 190 -6.51 10.64 7.10
CA PRO A 190 -5.67 11.81 7.38
C PRO A 190 -4.98 11.77 8.75
N GLU A 191 -5.59 11.17 9.77
CA GLU A 191 -4.99 11.01 11.10
C GLU A 191 -3.73 10.15 11.07
N SER A 192 -3.69 9.11 10.22
CA SER A 192 -2.51 8.27 10.06
C SER A 192 -1.35 9.07 9.45
N ALA A 193 -1.65 9.96 8.50
CA ALA A 193 -0.67 10.87 7.94
C ALA A 193 -0.13 11.86 8.99
N ARG A 194 -1.02 12.46 9.79
CA ARG A 194 -0.62 13.37 10.88
C ARG A 194 0.29 12.69 11.89
N ARG A 195 -0.04 11.46 12.30
CA ARG A 195 0.81 10.66 13.21
C ARG A 195 2.18 10.37 12.63
N LEU A 196 2.25 9.97 11.36
CA LEU A 196 3.53 9.74 10.68
C LEU A 196 4.38 11.01 10.61
N ILE A 197 3.77 12.14 10.27
CA ILE A 197 4.44 13.45 10.20
C ILE A 197 4.95 13.88 11.58
N ALA A 198 4.14 13.67 12.63
CA ALA A 198 4.53 13.97 14.01
C ALA A 198 5.67 13.07 14.51
N ALA A 199 5.71 11.81 14.08
CA ALA A 199 6.81 10.87 14.37
C ALA A 199 8.08 11.12 13.54
N SER A 200 8.08 12.12 12.65
CA SER A 200 9.20 12.43 11.76
C SER A 200 9.95 13.70 12.20
N ARG A 201 11.25 13.77 11.91
CA ARG A 201 12.12 14.90 12.26
C ARG A 201 12.44 15.80 11.06
N PRO A 202 12.99 17.01 11.24
CA PRO A 202 13.52 17.80 10.12
C PRO A 202 14.54 17.03 9.27
N ILE A 203 14.66 17.38 7.99
CA ILE A 203 15.57 16.69 7.05
C ILE A 203 17.05 17.07 7.24
N ALA A 204 17.35 18.20 7.91
CA ALA A 204 18.73 18.66 8.12
C ALA A 204 19.54 17.66 8.95
N GLY A 205 20.76 17.35 8.48
CA GLY A 205 21.66 16.35 9.07
C GLY A 205 21.19 14.90 8.90
N THR A 206 20.34 14.59 7.91
CA THR A 206 19.77 13.24 7.74
C THR A 206 20.04 12.62 6.37
N ILE A 207 19.76 11.31 6.25
CA ILE A 207 19.83 10.57 4.97
C ILE A 207 18.95 11.20 3.89
N ALA A 208 17.82 11.83 4.24
CA ALA A 208 16.99 12.55 3.27
C ALA A 208 17.69 13.78 2.70
N GLU A 209 18.47 14.51 3.50
CA GLU A 209 19.29 15.62 2.98
C GLU A 209 20.39 15.10 2.06
N VAL A 210 21.08 14.00 2.44
CA VAL A 210 22.08 13.36 1.58
C VAL A 210 21.48 12.95 0.24
N TYR A 211 20.30 12.31 0.26
CA TYR A 211 19.56 11.93 -0.94
C TYR A 211 19.24 13.13 -1.85
N LEU A 212 18.71 14.22 -1.29
CA LEU A 212 18.40 15.42 -2.07
C LEU A 212 19.66 16.08 -2.64
N ARG A 213 20.75 16.14 -1.87
CA ARG A 213 22.04 16.66 -2.35
C ARG A 213 22.64 15.79 -3.45
N ASN A 214 22.56 14.47 -3.34
CA ASN A 214 22.95 13.53 -4.40
C ASN A 214 22.10 13.70 -5.66
N ARG A 215 20.90 14.30 -5.54
CA ARG A 215 20.02 14.71 -6.64
C ARG A 215 20.31 16.12 -7.18
N GLY A 216 21.41 16.76 -6.75
CA GLY A 216 21.78 18.12 -7.14
C GLY A 216 20.99 19.21 -6.41
N ILE A 217 20.06 18.84 -5.51
CA ILE A 217 19.18 19.77 -4.79
C ILE A 217 19.88 20.19 -3.50
N VAL A 218 20.55 21.33 -3.55
CA VAL A 218 21.31 21.89 -2.41
C VAL A 218 20.52 22.94 -1.63
N ALA A 219 19.58 23.64 -2.26
CA ALA A 219 18.77 24.70 -1.66
C ALA A 219 17.59 24.12 -0.86
N LEU A 220 17.84 23.69 0.37
CA LEU A 220 16.83 23.06 1.24
C LEU A 220 16.13 24.03 2.21
N HIS A 221 16.33 25.34 2.03
CA HIS A 221 15.66 26.35 2.84
C HIS A 221 14.15 26.39 2.57
N GLY A 222 13.37 26.63 3.63
CA GLY A 222 11.90 26.70 3.54
C GLY A 222 11.21 25.35 3.26
N CYS A 223 11.94 24.24 3.22
CA CYS A 223 11.40 22.90 2.99
C CYS A 223 10.77 22.27 4.24
N GLY A 224 10.07 23.06 5.07
CA GLY A 224 9.39 22.56 6.28
C GLY A 224 8.27 21.56 6.01
N ALA A 225 7.85 21.43 4.74
CA ALA A 225 6.97 20.39 4.23
C ALA A 225 7.61 19.00 4.21
N LEU A 226 8.94 18.93 4.19
CA LEU A 226 9.72 17.70 4.13
C LEU A 226 10.25 17.34 5.52
N ARG A 227 10.05 16.08 5.88
CA ARG A 227 10.48 15.47 7.13
C ARG A 227 11.25 14.18 6.81
N PHE A 228 11.89 13.62 7.83
CA PHE A 228 12.62 12.38 7.74
C PHE A 228 12.19 11.42 8.84
N HIS A 229 12.03 10.14 8.48
CA HIS A 229 11.77 9.07 9.43
C HIS A 229 12.85 7.97 9.28
N PRO A 230 13.67 7.69 10.31
CA PRO A 230 14.81 6.76 10.20
C PRO A 230 14.41 5.29 10.01
N ARG A 231 13.22 4.90 10.48
CA ARG A 231 12.74 3.50 10.48
C ARG A 231 11.30 3.41 9.98
N CYS A 232 11.02 3.95 8.80
CA CYS A 232 9.66 3.95 8.25
C CYS A 232 9.30 2.54 7.78
N TYR A 233 8.17 2.02 8.25
CA TYR A 233 7.69 0.70 7.85
C TYR A 233 7.34 0.64 6.37
N TYR A 234 7.75 -0.45 5.73
CA TYR A 234 7.38 -0.88 4.40
C TYR A 234 6.66 -2.23 4.51
N TRP A 235 5.38 -2.23 4.15
CA TRP A 235 4.52 -3.41 4.22
C TRP A 235 4.34 -3.98 2.81
N THR A 236 4.68 -5.24 2.64
CA THR A 236 4.37 -6.03 1.43
C THR A 236 3.07 -6.79 1.66
N ASP A 237 2.22 -6.92 0.64
CA ASP A 237 0.91 -7.58 0.77
C ASP A 237 0.98 -9.12 0.83
N ALA A 238 2.19 -9.67 0.97
CA ALA A 238 2.48 -11.05 1.31
C ALA A 238 3.18 -11.06 2.67
N GLY A 239 2.91 -12.06 3.51
CA GLY A 239 3.39 -12.24 4.90
C GLY A 239 4.92 -12.30 5.10
N ALA A 240 5.69 -11.56 4.31
CA ALA A 240 7.05 -11.19 4.61
C ALA A 240 7.09 -10.24 5.83
N PRO A 241 8.17 -10.30 6.63
CA PRO A 241 8.32 -9.46 7.81
C PRO A 241 8.29 -7.98 7.42
N SER A 242 7.63 -7.18 8.27
CA SER A 242 7.60 -5.72 8.13
C SER A 242 9.02 -5.18 8.13
N GLN A 243 9.44 -4.62 6.99
CA GLN A 243 10.77 -4.03 6.88
C GLN A 243 10.72 -2.57 7.30
N THR A 244 11.78 -2.07 7.93
CA THR A 244 11.92 -0.64 8.19
C THR A 244 13.07 -0.06 7.37
N TRP A 245 12.79 1.05 6.70
CA TRP A 245 13.75 1.76 5.86
C TRP A 245 13.76 3.25 6.22
N PRO A 246 14.90 3.95 6.09
CA PRO A 246 14.92 5.41 6.13
C PRO A 246 13.98 5.96 5.07
N ALA A 247 13.23 7.02 5.37
CA ALA A 247 12.29 7.59 4.42
C ALA A 247 12.24 9.12 4.48
N LEU A 248 12.19 9.72 3.30
CA LEU A 248 11.71 11.09 3.10
C LEU A 248 10.19 11.09 3.22
N ILE A 249 9.68 11.91 4.13
CA ILE A 249 8.26 12.05 4.42
C ILE A 249 7.84 13.45 4.00
N ALA A 250 6.89 13.56 3.08
CA ALA A 250 6.38 14.86 2.62
C ALA A 250 4.94 15.07 3.11
N LYS A 251 4.71 16.23 3.72
CA LYS A 251 3.37 16.65 4.16
C LYS A 251 2.54 17.04 2.95
N VAL A 252 1.37 16.43 2.80
CA VAL A 252 0.37 16.81 1.79
C VAL A 252 -0.68 17.66 2.50
N THR A 253 -0.94 18.85 1.98
CA THR A 253 -1.87 19.79 2.60
C THR A 253 -2.92 20.30 1.62
N ASP A 254 -4.05 20.73 2.17
CA ASP A 254 -5.02 21.54 1.44
C ASP A 254 -4.54 23.00 1.26
N LEU A 255 -5.46 23.88 0.86
CA LEU A 255 -5.20 25.31 0.69
C LEU A 255 -5.17 26.09 2.02
N ALA A 256 -5.78 25.57 3.08
CA ALA A 256 -5.73 26.14 4.42
C ALA A 256 -4.43 25.77 5.17
N GLY A 257 -3.66 24.82 4.63
CA GLY A 257 -2.43 24.32 5.23
C GLY A 257 -2.66 23.12 6.15
N GLU A 258 -3.89 22.61 6.20
CA GLU A 258 -4.22 21.43 7.00
C GLU A 258 -3.63 20.18 6.37
N ILE A 259 -3.08 19.30 7.21
CA ILE A 259 -2.51 18.03 6.76
C ILE A 259 -3.65 17.10 6.37
N THR A 260 -3.70 16.75 5.09
CA THR A 260 -4.68 15.84 4.49
C THR A 260 -4.07 14.48 4.18
N GLY A 261 -2.76 14.42 3.97
CA GLY A 261 -2.04 13.19 3.66
C GLY A 261 -0.53 13.28 3.88
N ALA A 262 0.14 12.17 3.60
CA ALA A 262 1.59 12.08 3.63
C ALA A 262 2.09 11.21 2.48
N HIS A 263 3.19 11.64 1.87
CA HIS A 263 3.94 10.85 0.90
C HIS A 263 5.22 10.32 1.53
N ARG A 264 5.53 9.05 1.29
CA ARG A 264 6.75 8.39 1.76
C ARG A 264 7.56 7.98 0.56
N THR A 265 8.83 8.36 0.53
CA THR A 265 9.84 7.82 -0.37
C THR A 265 10.87 7.12 0.49
N TRP A 266 10.97 5.80 0.40
CA TRP A 266 12.01 5.05 1.11
C TRP A 266 13.35 5.22 0.41
N LEU A 267 14.41 5.33 1.19
CA LEU A 267 15.76 5.67 0.74
C LEU A 267 16.73 4.54 1.07
N CYS A 268 17.76 4.38 0.24
CA CYS A 268 18.93 3.59 0.59
C CYS A 268 19.52 4.13 1.91
N ARG A 269 20.14 3.24 2.69
CA ARG A 269 20.66 3.59 4.03
C ARG A 269 21.81 4.61 3.99
N ASP A 270 22.49 4.70 2.87
CA ASP A 270 23.54 5.68 2.57
C ASP A 270 22.99 6.97 1.91
N GLY A 271 21.71 6.99 1.53
CA GLY A 271 21.09 8.10 0.79
C GLY A 271 21.55 8.21 -0.66
N SER A 272 22.17 7.18 -1.24
CA SER A 272 22.61 7.17 -2.64
C SER A 272 21.44 7.31 -3.62
N ASP A 273 20.36 6.58 -3.36
CA ASP A 273 19.13 6.62 -4.14
C ASP A 273 17.90 6.22 -3.30
N LYS A 274 16.76 6.06 -3.96
CA LYS A 274 15.57 5.40 -3.43
C LYS A 274 15.90 3.96 -3.06
N ALA A 275 15.26 3.47 -2.00
CA ALA A 275 15.43 2.08 -1.56
C ALA A 275 15.04 1.12 -2.70
N PRO A 276 15.68 -0.06 -2.81
CA PRO A 276 15.37 -1.09 -3.80
C PRO A 276 14.08 -1.83 -3.43
N LEU A 277 12.97 -1.10 -3.38
CA LEU A 277 11.63 -1.55 -3.03
C LEU A 277 10.70 -1.27 -4.20
N ASP A 278 9.68 -2.10 -4.39
CA ASP A 278 8.70 -1.92 -5.46
C ASP A 278 7.25 -1.87 -4.92
N PRO A 279 6.57 -0.70 -4.94
CA PRO A 279 7.09 0.61 -5.36
C PRO A 279 7.95 1.27 -4.25
N PRO A 280 8.97 2.08 -4.60
CA PRO A 280 9.86 2.72 -3.63
C PRO A 280 9.24 3.95 -2.95
N ARG A 281 7.98 4.24 -3.26
CA ARG A 281 7.21 5.37 -2.74
C ARG A 281 5.75 4.99 -2.58
N ARG A 282 5.10 5.48 -1.52
CA ARG A 282 3.65 5.33 -1.30
C ARG A 282 3.09 6.54 -0.57
N ALA A 283 1.88 6.90 -0.95
CA ALA A 283 1.12 7.96 -0.28
C ALA A 283 0.01 7.38 0.61
N MET A 284 -0.49 8.18 1.54
CA MET A 284 -1.64 7.87 2.40
C MET A 284 -2.45 9.14 2.71
N GLY A 285 -3.69 8.97 3.14
CA GLY A 285 -4.60 10.08 3.43
C GLY A 285 -5.38 10.53 2.20
N HIS A 286 -5.97 11.71 2.28
CA HIS A 286 -6.71 12.33 1.19
C HIS A 286 -5.76 13.19 0.36
N LEU A 287 -5.55 12.81 -0.90
CA LEU A 287 -4.53 13.42 -1.78
C LEU A 287 -5.13 14.22 -2.94
N LEU A 288 -6.37 13.89 -3.34
CA LEU A 288 -7.03 14.51 -4.48
C LEU A 288 -7.21 16.01 -4.23
N GLY A 289 -6.74 16.85 -5.16
CA GLY A 289 -6.78 18.31 -5.00
C GLY A 289 -5.70 18.89 -4.10
N HIS A 290 -4.87 18.06 -3.47
CA HIS A 290 -3.88 18.49 -2.48
C HIS A 290 -2.46 18.21 -2.98
N GLY A 291 -1.45 18.74 -2.28
CA GLY A 291 -0.07 18.53 -2.68
C GLY A 291 0.93 18.93 -1.59
N VAL A 292 2.20 18.64 -1.85
CA VAL A 292 3.32 19.04 -1.00
C VAL A 292 3.68 20.48 -1.36
N ARG A 293 3.25 21.43 -0.53
CA ARG A 293 3.43 22.87 -0.76
C ARG A 293 4.71 23.37 -0.11
N ILE A 294 5.54 24.09 -0.88
CA ILE A 294 6.78 24.71 -0.40
C ILE A 294 6.75 26.20 -0.77
N GLY A 295 6.82 27.05 0.25
CA GLY A 295 6.51 28.47 0.13
C GLY A 295 5.01 28.74 0.22
N VAL A 296 4.65 30.03 0.24
CA VAL A 296 3.25 30.49 0.31
C VAL A 296 2.90 31.10 -1.04
N ALA A 297 1.93 30.51 -1.73
CA ALA A 297 1.45 31.02 -3.01
C ALA A 297 0.61 32.30 -2.80
N SER A 298 0.98 33.37 -3.51
CA SER A 298 0.16 34.57 -3.65
C SER A 298 -0.54 34.55 -5.03
N ASP A 299 -0.01 35.31 -5.96
CA ASP A 299 -0.49 35.54 -7.32
C ASP A 299 0.17 34.61 -8.35
N VAL A 300 1.36 34.08 -8.05
CA VAL A 300 2.10 33.16 -8.94
C VAL A 300 2.54 31.93 -8.16
N MET A 301 2.42 30.75 -8.77
CA MET A 301 2.96 29.51 -8.25
C MET A 301 3.37 28.56 -9.37
N ALA A 302 4.15 27.55 -9.04
CA ALA A 302 4.40 26.42 -9.92
C ALA A 302 3.87 25.09 -9.36
N ALA A 303 3.45 24.19 -10.24
CA ALA A 303 2.97 22.86 -9.92
C ALA A 303 3.63 21.80 -10.79
N GLY A 304 3.86 20.61 -10.25
CA GLY A 304 4.39 19.46 -10.99
C GLY A 304 4.18 18.16 -10.24
N GLU A 305 4.60 17.04 -10.81
CA GLU A 305 4.35 15.72 -10.22
C GLU A 305 5.32 15.39 -9.10
N GLY A 306 6.62 15.44 -9.37
CA GLY A 306 7.68 15.00 -8.47
C GLY A 306 8.09 16.04 -7.43
N ILE A 307 8.44 15.57 -6.22
CA ILE A 307 9.06 16.42 -5.19
C ILE A 307 10.42 16.92 -5.69
N GLU A 308 11.22 16.03 -6.27
CA GLU A 308 12.54 16.33 -6.82
C GLU A 308 12.46 17.33 -7.98
N THR A 309 11.48 17.18 -8.89
CA THR A 309 11.21 18.11 -9.99
C THR A 309 10.94 19.52 -9.47
N MET A 310 10.03 19.66 -8.50
CA MET A 310 9.67 20.98 -7.95
C MET A 310 10.77 21.61 -7.10
N LEU A 311 11.57 20.80 -6.39
CA LEU A 311 12.75 21.28 -5.70
C LEU A 311 13.87 21.69 -6.65
N SER A 312 13.98 21.05 -7.82
CA SER A 312 14.94 21.43 -8.85
C SER A 312 14.59 22.80 -9.44
N LEU A 313 13.31 23.06 -9.70
CA LEU A 313 12.81 24.39 -10.04
C LEU A 313 13.13 25.42 -8.94
N ARG A 314 12.87 25.11 -7.67
CA ARG A 314 13.19 26.01 -6.55
C ARG A 314 14.69 26.25 -6.37
N SER A 315 15.55 25.35 -6.84
CA SER A 315 17.01 25.53 -6.73
C SER A 315 17.51 26.68 -7.62
N VAL A 316 16.77 27.02 -8.67
CA VAL A 316 17.06 28.17 -9.56
C VAL A 316 16.08 29.33 -9.42
N MET A 317 14.90 29.07 -8.84
CA MET A 317 13.85 30.05 -8.55
C MET A 317 13.46 30.01 -7.05
N PRO A 318 14.34 30.40 -6.12
CA PRO A 318 14.19 30.12 -4.69
C PRO A 318 12.95 30.76 -4.03
N LYS A 319 12.48 31.87 -4.61
CA LYS A 319 11.32 32.64 -4.15
C LYS A 319 9.99 32.15 -4.75
N LEU A 320 10.01 31.34 -5.80
CA LEU A 320 8.79 30.84 -6.46
C LEU A 320 8.11 29.78 -5.56
N PRO A 321 6.86 30.00 -5.12
CA PRO A 321 6.11 28.99 -4.39
C PRO A 321 5.80 27.79 -5.31
N VAL A 322 6.02 26.58 -4.80
CA VAL A 322 5.81 25.36 -5.59
C VAL A 322 4.91 24.35 -4.88
N VAL A 323 4.27 23.50 -5.66
CA VAL A 323 3.54 22.34 -5.17
C VAL A 323 3.89 21.08 -5.97
N ALA A 324 4.24 20.00 -5.27
CA ALA A 324 4.35 18.67 -5.87
C ALA A 324 3.06 17.89 -5.63
N ALA A 325 2.41 17.46 -6.70
CA ALA A 325 1.13 16.75 -6.66
C ALA A 325 1.26 15.23 -6.49
N LEU A 326 2.48 14.68 -6.62
CA LEU A 326 2.86 13.28 -6.38
C LEU A 326 2.49 12.26 -7.46
N SER A 327 1.63 12.64 -8.42
CA SER A 327 1.38 11.87 -9.66
C SER A 327 0.62 12.72 -10.70
N ALA A 328 0.63 12.30 -11.96
CA ALA A 328 -0.13 12.89 -13.05
C ALA A 328 -1.64 13.03 -12.76
N ASN A 329 -2.23 12.02 -12.12
CA ASN A 329 -3.65 12.04 -11.75
C ASN A 329 -3.94 13.12 -10.70
N HIS A 330 -3.10 13.25 -9.67
CA HIS A 330 -3.27 14.28 -8.66
C HIS A 330 -2.93 15.67 -9.20
N LEU A 331 -1.93 15.79 -10.09
CA LEU A 331 -1.58 17.05 -10.75
C LEU A 331 -2.77 17.59 -11.55
N SER A 332 -3.42 16.72 -12.33
CA SER A 332 -4.62 17.07 -13.10
C SER A 332 -5.76 17.60 -12.23
N ALA A 333 -5.86 17.13 -10.98
CA ALA A 333 -6.94 17.43 -10.05
C ALA A 333 -6.59 18.50 -9.00
N LEU A 334 -5.37 19.04 -9.02
CA LEU A 334 -4.85 19.97 -8.02
C LEU A 334 -5.80 21.16 -7.79
N ALA A 335 -6.02 21.53 -6.53
CA ALA A 335 -6.77 22.73 -6.15
C ALA A 335 -5.87 23.97 -6.26
N LEU A 336 -6.40 24.99 -6.93
CA LEU A 336 -5.72 26.27 -7.16
C LEU A 336 -6.16 27.29 -6.09
N PRO A 337 -5.24 28.07 -5.51
CA PRO A 337 -5.60 29.18 -4.63
C PRO A 337 -6.50 30.18 -5.35
N PRO A 338 -7.54 30.74 -4.71
CA PRO A 338 -8.44 31.72 -5.34
C PRO A 338 -7.74 33.01 -5.80
N ALA A 339 -6.66 33.40 -5.12
CA ALA A 339 -5.88 34.59 -5.46
C ALA A 339 -4.87 34.35 -6.61
N LEU A 340 -4.80 33.14 -7.15
CA LEU A 340 -3.80 32.78 -8.15
C LEU A 340 -4.12 33.43 -9.49
N ARG A 341 -3.18 34.21 -10.00
CA ARG A 341 -3.25 34.85 -11.32
C ARG A 341 -2.52 34.03 -12.38
N ARG A 342 -1.37 33.43 -12.01
CA ARG A 342 -0.53 32.69 -12.94
C ARG A 342 -0.02 31.38 -12.37
N LEU A 343 -0.09 30.33 -13.19
CA LEU A 343 0.37 28.98 -12.87
C LEU A 343 1.45 28.54 -13.86
N TYR A 344 2.60 28.14 -13.34
CA TYR A 344 3.61 27.41 -14.11
C TYR A 344 3.46 25.91 -13.87
N ILE A 345 3.34 25.12 -14.93
CA ILE A 345 3.17 23.66 -14.84
C ILE A 345 4.46 22.99 -15.30
N ALA A 346 5.29 22.56 -14.35
CA ALA A 346 6.46 21.75 -14.62
C ALA A 346 6.02 20.31 -14.88
N ARG A 347 6.01 19.92 -16.15
CA ARG A 347 5.62 18.57 -16.56
C ARG A 347 6.83 17.65 -16.63
N ASP A 348 6.61 16.36 -16.38
CA ASP A 348 7.55 15.31 -16.79
C ASP A 348 7.36 15.04 -18.30
N ASN A 349 8.41 14.58 -18.99
CA ASN A 349 8.45 14.46 -20.46
C ASN A 349 7.88 13.12 -20.99
N ASP A 350 6.92 12.53 -20.28
CA ASP A 350 6.23 11.32 -20.69
C ASP A 350 4.78 11.60 -21.14
N ARG A 351 4.07 10.55 -21.54
CA ARG A 351 2.69 10.67 -22.02
C ARG A 351 1.73 11.15 -20.92
N ASP A 352 1.92 10.69 -19.69
CA ASP A 352 1.03 10.97 -18.58
C ASP A 352 1.24 12.41 -18.07
N GLY A 353 2.49 12.86 -17.98
CA GLY A 353 2.83 14.24 -17.62
C GLY A 353 2.36 15.26 -18.64
N ARG A 354 2.47 14.97 -19.94
CA ARG A 354 1.87 15.82 -21.00
C ARG A 354 0.36 15.96 -20.84
N ARG A 355 -0.34 14.84 -20.62
CA ARG A 355 -1.80 14.82 -20.44
C ARG A 355 -2.24 15.52 -19.16
N ALA A 356 -1.48 15.34 -18.07
CA ALA A 356 -1.76 15.99 -16.80
C ALA A 356 -1.60 17.50 -16.87
N ALA A 357 -0.53 17.96 -17.51
CA ALA A 357 -0.29 19.38 -17.72
C ALA A 357 -1.39 20.03 -18.57
N GLU A 358 -1.83 19.36 -19.64
CA GLU A 358 -2.92 19.85 -20.47
C GLU A 358 -4.23 20.00 -19.69
N ARG A 359 -4.62 18.96 -18.93
CA ARG A 359 -5.84 18.99 -18.11
C ARG A 359 -5.80 20.07 -17.04
N LEU A 360 -4.65 20.25 -16.39
CA LEU A 360 -4.48 21.29 -15.38
C LEU A 360 -4.52 22.68 -16.03
N ARG A 361 -3.95 22.84 -17.23
CA ARG A 361 -4.01 24.09 -18.01
C ARG A 361 -5.45 24.45 -18.38
N GLU A 362 -6.23 23.49 -18.89
CA GLU A 362 -7.65 23.68 -19.20
C GLU A 362 -8.45 24.12 -17.97
N ARG A 363 -8.25 23.45 -16.82
CA ARG A 363 -8.90 23.81 -15.56
C ARG A 363 -8.48 25.18 -15.03
N ALA A 364 -7.20 25.52 -15.15
CA ALA A 364 -6.67 26.82 -14.77
C ALA A 364 -7.29 27.93 -15.62
N ALA A 365 -7.35 27.75 -16.94
CA ALA A 365 -7.99 28.68 -17.85
C ALA A 365 -9.50 28.86 -17.53
N ALA A 366 -10.21 27.78 -17.25
CA ALA A 366 -11.62 27.84 -16.82
C ALA A 366 -11.82 28.60 -15.49
N ALA A 367 -10.79 28.67 -14.65
CA ALA A 367 -10.77 29.44 -13.41
C ALA A 367 -10.21 30.87 -13.58
N GLY A 368 -9.92 31.30 -14.82
CA GLY A 368 -9.34 32.62 -15.10
C GLY A 368 -7.85 32.76 -14.77
N VAL A 369 -7.14 31.64 -14.55
CA VAL A 369 -5.72 31.60 -14.22
C VAL A 369 -4.88 31.43 -15.50
N GLU A 370 -3.90 32.30 -15.70
CA GLU A 370 -2.95 32.21 -16.81
C GLU A 370 -1.98 31.04 -16.59
N ALA A 371 -2.04 30.00 -17.42
CA ALA A 371 -1.25 28.78 -17.23
C ALA A 371 -0.19 28.58 -18.34
N HIS A 372 1.07 28.42 -17.91
CA HIS A 372 2.24 28.19 -18.77
C HIS A 372 2.86 26.84 -18.47
N VAL A 373 3.17 26.05 -19.49
CA VAL A 373 3.83 24.74 -19.30
C VAL A 373 5.34 24.92 -19.39
N LEU A 374 6.06 24.50 -18.35
CA LEU A 374 7.52 24.42 -18.34
C LEU A 374 7.93 23.03 -18.82
N VAL A 375 8.73 23.00 -19.88
CA VAL A 375 9.17 21.78 -20.54
C VAL A 375 10.63 21.50 -20.16
N PRO A 376 10.95 20.30 -19.63
CA PRO A 376 12.33 19.90 -19.38
C PRO A 376 13.11 19.67 -20.69
N MET A 377 14.44 19.74 -20.63
CA MET A 377 15.33 19.37 -21.75
C MET A 377 15.39 17.84 -21.92
N HIS A 378 15.37 17.09 -20.81
CA HIS A 378 15.38 15.63 -20.78
C HIS A 378 14.05 15.06 -20.27
N ASP A 379 14.10 14.14 -19.31
CA ASP A 379 12.94 13.44 -18.75
C ASP A 379 12.16 14.33 -17.77
N ASP A 380 12.85 14.99 -16.83
CA ASP A 380 12.27 15.91 -15.86
C ASP A 380 13.27 17.00 -15.46
N LEU A 381 12.82 18.01 -14.69
CA LEU A 381 13.70 19.11 -14.25
C LEU A 381 14.81 18.65 -13.28
N ASN A 382 14.68 17.49 -12.62
CA ASN A 382 15.76 16.96 -11.79
C ASN A 382 16.85 16.31 -12.65
N ALA A 383 16.49 15.61 -13.72
CA ALA A 383 17.43 15.13 -14.72
C ALA A 383 18.22 16.30 -15.32
N ASP A 384 17.52 17.38 -15.70
CA ASP A 384 18.15 18.60 -16.22
C ASP A 384 19.10 19.26 -15.22
N LEU A 385 18.69 19.37 -13.95
CA LEU A 385 19.55 19.93 -12.90
C LEU A 385 20.83 19.12 -12.73
N ARG A 386 20.72 17.79 -12.77
CA ARG A 386 21.86 16.88 -12.59
C ARG A 386 22.82 16.90 -13.77
N ASP A 387 22.30 17.02 -14.99
CA ASP A 387 23.10 17.03 -16.21
C ASP A 387 23.73 18.41 -16.48
N ARG A 388 22.94 19.48 -16.37
CA ARG A 388 23.33 20.84 -16.81
C ARG A 388 23.73 21.77 -15.67
N GLY A 389 23.53 21.34 -14.42
CA GLY A 389 23.71 22.18 -13.24
C GLY A 389 22.69 23.32 -13.13
N ALA A 390 22.79 24.09 -12.05
CA ALA A 390 21.85 25.17 -11.75
C ALA A 390 21.86 26.28 -12.81
N ALA A 391 23.03 26.65 -13.35
CA ALA A 391 23.13 27.69 -14.36
C ALA A 391 22.44 27.29 -15.68
N GLY A 392 22.66 26.05 -16.14
CA GLY A 392 22.02 25.54 -17.36
C GLY A 392 20.51 25.41 -17.22
N LEU A 393 20.03 24.89 -16.08
CA LEU A 393 18.60 24.81 -15.79
C LEU A 393 17.96 26.20 -15.70
N SER A 394 18.63 27.16 -15.04
CA SER A 394 18.14 28.54 -14.91
C SER A 394 17.97 29.21 -16.27
N ALA A 395 18.98 29.12 -17.15
CA ALA A 395 18.92 29.69 -18.48
C ALA A 395 17.75 29.12 -19.31
N HIS A 396 17.55 27.80 -19.26
CA HIS A 396 16.46 27.11 -19.96
C HIS A 396 15.07 27.54 -19.46
N LEU A 397 14.90 27.65 -18.14
CA LEU A 397 13.61 28.02 -17.54
C LEU A 397 13.30 29.51 -17.70
N ARG A 398 14.29 30.40 -17.60
CA ARG A 398 14.10 31.85 -17.81
C ARG A 398 13.56 32.16 -19.21
N ALA A 399 13.93 31.39 -20.23
CA ALA A 399 13.42 31.55 -21.58
C ALA A 399 11.93 31.16 -21.74
N GLN A 400 11.37 30.41 -20.78
CA GLN A 400 9.98 29.92 -20.80
C GLN A 400 9.06 30.70 -19.85
N LEU A 401 9.63 31.42 -18.89
CA LEU A 401 8.88 32.24 -17.95
C LEU A 401 8.48 33.58 -18.60
N VAL A 402 7.44 34.21 -18.05
CA VAL A 402 7.13 35.60 -18.37
C VAL A 402 8.27 36.46 -17.82
N PRO A 403 8.80 37.45 -18.57
CA PRO A 403 10.01 38.19 -18.18
C PRO A 403 9.97 38.76 -16.75
N GLU A 404 8.84 39.35 -16.35
CA GLU A 404 8.61 39.90 -15.01
C GLU A 404 8.78 38.86 -13.90
N ASP A 405 8.27 37.64 -14.12
CA ASP A 405 8.37 36.54 -13.15
C ASP A 405 9.76 35.91 -13.14
N ALA A 406 10.41 35.84 -14.32
CA ALA A 406 11.79 35.39 -14.42
C ALA A 406 12.71 36.28 -13.56
N GLU A 407 12.52 37.60 -13.60
CA GLU A 407 13.27 38.55 -12.75
C GLU A 407 12.88 38.44 -11.27
N ARG A 408 11.58 38.38 -10.97
CA ARG A 408 11.06 38.33 -9.59
C ARG A 408 11.56 37.11 -8.82
N PHE A 409 11.62 35.95 -9.47
CA PHE A 409 11.84 34.67 -8.79
C PHE A 409 13.23 34.08 -8.93
N SER A 410 14.07 34.59 -9.85
CA SER A 410 15.44 34.10 -10.01
C SER A 410 16.30 34.34 -8.76
N ALA A 411 17.28 33.44 -8.59
CA ALA A 411 18.31 33.52 -7.55
C ALA A 411 19.26 34.71 -7.75
#